data_AF-A0A948NID9-F1
#
_entry.id   AF-A0A948NID9-F1
#
_cell.length_a   1.000
_cell.length_b   1.000
_cell.length_c   1.000
_cell.angle_alpha   90.00
_cell.angle_beta   90.00
_cell.angle_gamma   90.00
#
_symmetry.space_group_name_H-M   'P 1'
#
loop_
_entity.id
_entity.type
_entity.pdbx_description
1 polymer ?
#
loop_
_entity_poly.entity_id
_entity_poly.type
_entity_poly.pdbx_seq_one_letter_code
_entity_poly.pdbx_strand_id
1 'polypeptide(L)'
;MFHRHSVAGRVSIGISSGLVVGVLAIVSLPLFGFPLFSMFGFGTLLMFVFMGILIGFLGLFSRHPLLNFSMPWWVRGLMVGFMLTLMYILLSYGSLVVIMQSALVSWMGFSSPFWVLLDGMTLGVIISALETRFAGEGEELPLT
;
A
#
# COMPACT_ATOMS: atom_id res chain seq x y z
N MET A 1 -13.73 18.78 -17.65
CA MET A 1 -14.24 17.66 -18.47
C MET A 1 -14.17 16.42 -17.57
N PHE A 2 -15.34 15.88 -17.19
CA PHE A 2 -15.56 14.70 -16.34
C PHE A 2 -14.99 14.70 -14.90
N HIS A 3 -15.47 15.57 -14.01
CA HIS A 3 -15.39 15.35 -12.56
C HIS A 3 -16.64 14.57 -12.13
N ARG A 4 -16.70 13.28 -12.48
CA ARG A 4 -17.59 12.35 -11.78
C ARG A 4 -16.69 11.48 -10.93
N HIS A 5 -16.62 11.87 -9.66
CA HIS A 5 -16.09 11.03 -8.59
C HIS A 5 -16.79 9.68 -8.71
N SER A 6 -16.05 8.58 -8.83
CA SER A 6 -16.63 7.24 -8.99
C SER A 6 -15.79 6.18 -8.31
N VAL A 7 -16.44 5.08 -7.96
CA VAL A 7 -15.79 3.93 -7.31
C VAL A 7 -14.71 3.34 -8.21
N ALA A 8 -15.02 3.18 -9.50
CA ALA A 8 -14.06 2.73 -10.50
C ALA A 8 -12.87 3.70 -10.63
N GLY A 9 -13.12 5.01 -10.54
CA GLY A 9 -12.08 6.04 -10.49
C GLY A 9 -11.14 5.85 -9.29
N ARG A 10 -11.68 5.60 -8.10
CA ARG A 10 -10.86 5.33 -6.90
C ARG A 10 -9.99 4.08 -7.06
N VAL A 11 -10.59 2.96 -7.45
CA VAL A 11 -9.87 1.69 -7.60
C VAL A 11 -8.81 1.79 -8.69
N SER A 12 -9.08 2.46 -9.81
CA SER A 12 -8.08 2.65 -10.88
C SER A 12 -6.89 3.49 -10.42
N ILE A 13 -7.09 4.50 -9.58
CA ILE A 13 -6.01 5.30 -8.96
C ILE A 13 -5.24 4.46 -7.94
N GLY A 14 -5.93 3.65 -7.13
CA GLY A 14 -5.32 2.69 -6.21
C GLY A 14 -4.42 1.70 -6.94
N ILE A 15 -4.91 1.08 -8.02
CA ILE A 15 -4.13 0.16 -8.86
C ILE A 15 -2.93 0.89 -9.46
N SER A 16 -3.12 2.07 -10.03
CA SER A 16 -2.04 2.81 -10.70
C SER A 16 -0.94 3.20 -9.72
N SER A 17 -1.31 3.74 -8.55
CA SER A 17 -0.35 4.12 -7.50
C SER A 17 0.35 2.90 -6.90
N GLY A 18 -0.38 1.82 -6.61
CA GLY A 18 0.18 0.54 -6.14
C GLY A 18 1.13 -0.09 -7.17
N LEU A 19 0.81 0.00 -8.46
CA LEU A 19 1.66 -0.49 -9.54
C LEU A 19 2.95 0.33 -9.64
N VAL A 20 2.88 1.66 -9.57
CA VAL A 20 4.07 2.52 -9.57
C VAL A 20 4.99 2.16 -8.40
N VAL A 21 4.45 2.04 -7.19
CA VAL A 21 5.23 1.65 -6.00
C VAL A 21 5.80 0.24 -6.15
N GLY A 22 5.01 -0.72 -6.62
CA GLY A 22 5.43 -2.10 -6.83
C GLY A 22 6.53 -2.26 -7.88
N VAL A 23 6.47 -1.50 -8.98
CA VAL A 23 7.52 -1.47 -10.01
C VAL A 23 8.79 -0.85 -9.45
N LEU A 24 8.69 0.26 -8.72
CA LEU A 24 9.85 0.87 -8.05
C LEU A 24 10.50 -0.11 -7.07
N ALA A 25 9.69 -0.87 -6.30
CA ALA A 25 10.19 -1.91 -5.41
C ALA A 25 10.95 -2.99 -6.18
N ILE A 26 10.38 -3.55 -7.26
CA ILE A 26 11.05 -4.57 -8.09
C ILE A 26 12.36 -4.05 -8.69
N VAL A 27 12.37 -2.83 -9.22
CA VAL A 27 13.57 -2.22 -9.82
C VAL A 27 14.67 -2.00 -8.77
N SER A 28 14.29 -1.79 -7.51
CA SER A 28 15.25 -1.65 -6.41
C SER A 28 15.81 -2.97 -5.87
N LEU A 29 15.14 -4.11 -6.12
CA LEU A 29 15.55 -5.42 -5.57
C LEU A 29 16.97 -5.88 -5.92
N PRO A 30 17.51 -5.66 -7.14
CA PRO A 30 18.89 -5.97 -7.46
C PRO A 30 19.93 -5.26 -6.58
N LEU A 31 19.60 -4.09 -6.03
CA LEU A 31 20.47 -3.37 -5.12
C LEU A 31 20.68 -4.13 -3.79
N PHE A 32 19.77 -5.05 -3.47
CA PHE A 32 19.80 -5.89 -2.28
C PHE A 32 20.25 -7.34 -2.56
N GLY A 33 20.68 -7.63 -3.79
CA GLY A 33 21.17 -8.96 -4.19
C GLY A 33 20.08 -9.93 -4.66
N PHE A 34 18.84 -9.47 -4.86
CA PHE A 34 17.77 -10.30 -5.41
C PHE A 34 17.68 -10.16 -6.94
N PRO A 35 17.34 -11.23 -7.69
CA PRO A 35 17.10 -11.10 -9.12
C PRO A 35 15.83 -10.29 -9.39
N LEU A 36 15.86 -9.51 -10.48
CA LEU A 36 14.80 -8.56 -10.84
C LEU A 36 13.43 -9.24 -11.00
N PHE A 37 13.38 -10.40 -11.65
CA PHE A 37 12.16 -11.20 -11.81
C PHE A 37 12.09 -12.36 -10.81
N SER A 38 12.28 -12.06 -9.52
CA SER A 38 12.14 -13.05 -8.44
C SER A 38 10.68 -13.25 -8.02
N MET A 39 10.37 -14.42 -7.45
CA MET A 39 9.06 -14.66 -6.81
C MET A 39 8.77 -13.63 -5.72
N PHE A 40 9.78 -13.23 -4.96
CA PHE A 40 9.68 -12.19 -3.95
C PHE A 40 9.34 -10.82 -4.56
N GLY A 41 9.95 -10.46 -5.69
CA GLY A 41 9.63 -9.23 -6.42
C GLY A 41 8.19 -9.18 -6.93
N PHE A 42 7.74 -10.24 -7.60
CA PHE A 42 6.34 -10.32 -8.05
C PHE A 42 5.35 -10.30 -6.88
N GLY A 43 5.66 -11.00 -5.78
CA GLY A 43 4.84 -10.96 -4.56
C GLY A 43 4.77 -9.56 -3.96
N THR A 44 5.88 -8.82 -3.98
CA THR A 44 5.95 -7.44 -3.49
C THR A 44 5.13 -6.48 -4.36
N LEU A 45 5.25 -6.58 -5.69
CA LEU A 45 4.45 -5.77 -6.62
C LEU A 45 2.95 -6.04 -6.43
N LEU A 46 2.58 -7.31 -6.36
CA LEU A 46 1.20 -7.72 -6.18
C LEU A 46 0.65 -7.21 -4.85
N MET A 47 1.43 -7.27 -3.77
CA MET A 47 1.06 -6.72 -2.46
C MET A 47 0.72 -5.23 -2.53
N PHE A 48 1.57 -4.41 -3.18
CA PHE A 48 1.30 -2.97 -3.31
C PHE A 48 0.09 -2.65 -4.19
N VAL A 49 -0.15 -3.42 -5.25
CA VAL A 49 -1.37 -3.30 -6.07
C VAL A 49 -2.61 -3.67 -5.23
N PHE A 50 -2.56 -4.76 -4.46
CA PHE A 50 -3.65 -5.14 -3.56
C PHE A 50 -3.90 -4.09 -2.47
N MET A 51 -2.86 -3.44 -1.97
CA MET A 51 -2.98 -2.33 -1.03
C MET A 51 -3.79 -1.18 -1.63
N GLY A 52 -3.47 -0.76 -2.85
CA GLY A 52 -4.23 0.28 -3.54
C GLY A 52 -5.68 -0.13 -3.80
N ILE A 53 -5.92 -1.36 -4.22
CA ILE A 53 -7.29 -1.86 -4.44
C ILE A 53 -8.12 -1.81 -3.14
N LEU A 54 -7.58 -2.32 -2.03
CA LEU A 54 -8.30 -2.37 -0.76
C LEU A 54 -8.57 -0.98 -0.19
N ILE A 55 -7.61 -0.04 -0.30
CA ILE A 55 -7.82 1.34 0.12
C ILE A 55 -8.92 1.99 -0.73
N GLY A 56 -8.91 1.75 -2.05
CA GLY A 56 -9.95 2.18 -3.00
C GLY A 56 -11.34 1.71 -2.64
N PHE A 57 -11.49 0.41 -2.34
CA PHE A 57 -12.77 -0.17 -1.95
C PHE A 57 -13.25 0.32 -0.58
N LEU A 58 -12.35 0.38 0.41
CA LEU A 58 -12.68 0.93 1.72
C LEU A 58 -12.98 2.44 1.66
N GLY A 59 -12.62 3.08 0.55
CA GLY A 59 -13.03 4.40 0.10
C GLY A 59 -14.52 4.71 0.23
N LEU A 60 -15.34 3.67 0.04
CA LEU A 60 -16.80 3.76 0.00
C LEU A 60 -17.41 3.88 1.40
N PHE A 61 -16.75 3.30 2.40
CA PHE A 61 -17.27 3.28 3.75
C PHE A 61 -16.82 4.55 4.48
N SER A 62 -17.78 5.45 4.71
CA SER A 62 -17.58 6.67 5.51
C SER A 62 -17.45 6.36 7.03
N ARG A 63 -17.99 5.21 7.43
CA ARG A 63 -17.96 4.68 8.78
C ARG A 63 -17.49 3.24 8.81
N HIS A 64 -16.87 2.85 9.93
CA HIS A 64 -16.48 1.47 10.14
C HIS A 64 -17.72 0.55 10.14
N PRO A 65 -17.78 -0.50 9.32
CA PRO A 65 -19.00 -1.30 9.11
C PRO A 65 -19.52 -1.99 10.39
N LEU A 66 -18.61 -2.42 11.27
CA LEU A 66 -18.98 -3.07 12.54
C LEU A 66 -19.07 -2.12 13.74
N LEU A 67 -18.14 -1.16 13.86
CA LEU A 67 -17.96 -0.33 15.05
C LEU A 67 -18.57 1.08 14.92
N ASN A 68 -19.10 1.42 13.74
CA ASN A 68 -19.86 2.65 13.45
C ASN A 68 -19.17 3.99 13.81
N PHE A 69 -17.84 4.00 13.99
CA PHE A 69 -17.07 5.23 14.12
C PHE A 69 -16.69 5.79 12.73
N SER A 70 -16.47 7.11 12.64
CA SER A 70 -16.06 7.76 11.40
C SER A 70 -14.64 7.34 11.01
N MET A 71 -14.45 6.89 9.77
CA MET A 71 -13.15 6.51 9.23
C MET A 71 -12.66 7.59 8.26
N PRO A 72 -11.92 8.61 8.74
CA PRO A 72 -11.33 9.57 7.84
C PRO A 72 -10.28 8.88 6.95
N TRP A 73 -10.04 9.45 5.76
CA TRP A 73 -9.15 8.89 4.74
C TRP A 73 -7.78 8.44 5.27
N TRP A 74 -7.19 9.17 6.22
CA TRP A 74 -5.88 8.84 6.80
C TRP A 74 -5.94 7.60 7.71
N VAL A 75 -6.99 7.44 8.51
CA VAL A 75 -7.18 6.25 9.36
C VAL A 75 -7.35 5.00 8.50
N ARG A 76 -8.14 5.10 7.43
CA ARG A 76 -8.32 3.99 6.48
C ARG A 76 -6.98 3.59 5.84
N GLY A 77 -6.26 4.56 5.30
CA GLY A 77 -4.97 4.31 4.65
C GLY A 77 -3.95 3.69 5.62
N LEU A 78 -3.88 4.21 6.84
CA LEU A 78 -3.00 3.72 7.90
C LEU A 78 -3.35 2.28 8.30
N MET A 79 -4.64 1.98 8.49
CA MET A 79 -5.09 0.64 8.92
C MET A 79 -4.82 -0.42 7.84
N VAL A 80 -5.13 -0.13 6.57
CA VAL A 80 -4.90 -1.06 5.46
C VAL A 80 -3.41 -1.25 5.21
N GLY A 81 -2.65 -0.16 5.20
CA GLY A 81 -1.19 -0.19 5.06
C GLY A 81 -0.55 -1.03 6.16
N PHE A 82 -0.92 -0.80 7.43
CA PHE A 82 -0.46 -1.60 8.55
C PHE A 82 -0.77 -3.09 8.37
N MET A 83 -2.03 -3.45 8.06
CA MET A 83 -2.45 -4.85 7.99
C MET A 83 -1.79 -5.61 6.85
N LEU A 84 -1.73 -5.02 5.64
CA LEU A 84 -1.10 -5.68 4.50
C LEU A 84 0.41 -5.76 4.65
N THR A 85 1.05 -4.72 5.20
CA THR A 85 2.49 -4.77 5.43
C THR A 85 2.86 -5.73 6.57
N LEU A 86 2.03 -5.86 7.59
CA LEU A 86 2.19 -6.90 8.61
C LEU A 86 2.11 -8.29 7.99
N MET A 87 1.10 -8.55 7.15
CA MET A 87 0.97 -9.81 6.42
C MET A 87 2.19 -10.06 5.53
N TYR A 88 2.67 -9.04 4.81
CA TYR A 88 3.86 -9.11 3.97
C TYR A 88 5.12 -9.48 4.77
N ILE A 89 5.32 -8.86 5.93
CA ILE A 89 6.43 -9.17 6.83
C ILE A 89 6.36 -10.62 7.31
N LEU A 90 5.19 -11.08 7.75
CA LEU A 90 5.03 -12.46 8.25
C LEU A 90 5.27 -13.51 7.16
N LEU A 91 4.85 -13.25 5.93
CA LEU A 91 5.03 -14.17 4.79
C LEU A 91 6.44 -14.12 4.18
N SER A 92 7.12 -12.97 4.27
CA SER A 92 8.41 -12.72 3.60
C SER A 92 9.54 -12.39 4.57
N TYR A 93 9.41 -12.78 5.84
CA TYR A 93 10.33 -12.40 6.91
C TYR A 93 11.79 -12.69 6.56
N GLY A 94 12.08 -13.89 6.03
CA GLY A 94 13.43 -14.29 5.64
C GLY A 94 14.06 -13.37 4.59
N SER A 95 13.30 -13.02 3.54
CA SER A 95 13.77 -12.09 2.50
C SER A 95 14.00 -10.68 3.03
N LEU A 96 13.15 -10.22 3.95
CA LEU A 96 13.29 -8.90 4.56
C LEU A 96 14.49 -8.81 5.50
N VAL A 97 14.85 -9.89 6.20
CA VAL A 97 16.08 -9.94 7.00
C VAL A 97 17.31 -9.70 6.13
N VAL A 98 17.37 -10.30 4.94
CA VAL A 98 18.47 -10.07 3.98
C VAL A 98 18.55 -8.59 3.59
N ILE A 99 17.40 -7.95 3.34
CA ILE A 99 17.34 -6.51 3.03
C ILE A 99 17.86 -5.68 4.21
N MET A 100 17.46 -5.99 5.44
CA MET A 100 17.91 -5.27 6.65
C MET A 100 19.41 -5.41 6.88
N GLN A 101 20.00 -6.55 6.52
CA GLN A 101 21.44 -6.81 6.65
C GLN A 101 22.26 -6.22 5.50
N SER A 102 21.63 -5.74 4.42
CA SER A 102 22.33 -5.13 3.29
C SER A 102 23.08 -3.86 3.72
N ALA A 103 24.19 -3.56 3.03
CA ALA A 103 25.02 -2.38 3.30
C ALA A 103 24.23 -1.06 3.15
N LEU A 104 23.12 -1.05 2.41
CA LEU A 104 22.27 0.13 2.20
C LEU A 104 21.30 0.41 3.35
N VAL A 105 21.03 -0.56 4.22
CA VAL A 105 20.04 -0.43 5.30
C VAL A 105 20.70 -0.52 6.67
N SER A 106 21.74 -1.35 6.81
CA SER A 106 22.42 -1.59 8.08
C SER A 106 23.03 -0.32 8.69
N TRP A 107 23.46 0.65 7.86
CA TRP A 107 24.01 1.92 8.34
C TRP A 107 22.96 2.84 9.00
N MET A 108 21.67 2.66 8.71
CA MET A 108 20.59 3.43 9.34
C MET A 108 20.22 2.92 10.75
N GLY A 109 20.83 1.83 11.21
CA GLY A 109 20.54 1.24 12.52
C GLY A 109 19.24 0.45 12.59
N PHE A 110 18.59 0.19 11.45
CA PHE A 110 17.40 -0.66 11.40
C PHE A 110 17.78 -2.14 11.51
N SER A 111 17.49 -2.73 12.67
CA SER A 111 17.81 -4.13 12.97
C SER A 111 16.67 -5.11 12.73
N SER A 112 15.43 -4.62 12.61
CA SER A 112 14.21 -5.42 12.61
C SER A 112 13.37 -5.22 11.35
N PRO A 113 12.92 -6.29 10.67
CA PRO A 113 12.00 -6.18 9.53
C PRO A 113 10.69 -5.46 9.84
N PHE A 114 10.31 -5.36 11.11
CA PHE A 114 9.09 -4.64 11.53
C PHE A 114 9.15 -3.13 11.29
N TRP A 115 10.32 -2.55 11.03
CA TRP A 115 10.43 -1.14 10.61
C TRP A 115 9.67 -0.85 9.32
N VAL A 116 9.56 -1.85 8.43
CA VAL A 116 8.80 -1.76 7.19
C VAL A 116 7.31 -1.49 7.46
N LEU A 117 6.77 -1.79 8.64
CA LEU A 117 5.40 -1.42 9.01
C LEU A 117 5.15 0.10 8.90
N LEU A 118 6.14 0.91 9.30
CA LEU A 118 6.02 2.37 9.21
C LEU A 118 5.97 2.82 7.76
N ASP A 119 6.77 2.21 6.89
CA ASP A 119 6.73 2.49 5.45
C ASP A 119 5.38 2.09 4.85
N GLY A 120 4.87 0.93 5.24
CA GLY A 120 3.55 0.43 4.85
C GLY A 120 2.40 1.36 5.25
N MET A 121 2.39 1.81 6.51
CA MET A 121 1.44 2.79 7.01
C MET A 121 1.53 4.11 6.26
N THR A 122 2.75 4.60 6.03
CA THR A 122 3.01 5.86 5.32
C THR A 122 2.53 5.79 3.88
N LEU A 123 2.86 4.71 3.17
CA LEU A 123 2.41 4.46 1.80
C LEU A 123 0.89 4.31 1.73
N GLY A 124 0.27 3.61 2.67
CA GLY A 124 -1.18 3.47 2.74
C GLY A 124 -1.89 4.82 2.92
N VAL A 125 -1.35 5.71 3.75
CA VAL A 125 -1.85 7.08 3.91
C VAL A 125 -1.68 7.89 2.62
N ILE A 126 -0.53 7.79 1.96
CA ILE A 126 -0.28 8.48 0.68
C ILE A 126 -1.26 8.03 -0.39
N ILE A 127 -1.45 6.72 -0.57
CA ILE A 127 -2.40 6.19 -1.56
C ILE A 127 -3.83 6.65 -1.25
N SER A 128 -4.25 6.55 0.02
CA SER A 128 -5.58 7.02 0.43
C SER A 128 -5.77 8.52 0.18
N ALA A 129 -4.72 9.34 0.39
CA ALA A 129 -4.74 10.76 0.08
C ALA A 129 -4.90 11.02 -1.42
N LEU A 130 -4.18 10.28 -2.27
CA LEU A 130 -4.29 10.39 -3.73
C LEU A 130 -5.70 10.05 -4.20
N GLU A 131 -6.23 8.90 -3.79
CA GLU A 131 -7.60 8.50 -4.15
C GLU A 131 -8.64 9.52 -3.72
N THR A 132 -8.54 10.01 -2.48
CA THR A 132 -9.52 10.96 -1.93
C THR A 132 -9.47 12.29 -2.69
N ARG A 133 -8.26 12.77 -3.05
CA ARG A 133 -8.09 14.01 -3.81
C ARG A 133 -8.60 13.92 -5.25
N PHE A 134 -8.36 12.80 -5.93
CA PHE A 134 -8.67 12.69 -7.35
C PHE A 134 -10.04 12.07 -7.65
N ALA A 135 -10.59 11.25 -6.74
CA ALA A 135 -11.81 10.50 -6.97
C ALA A 135 -12.85 10.63 -5.83
N GLY A 136 -12.60 11.46 -4.81
CA GLY A 136 -13.57 11.77 -3.74
C GLY A 136 -13.82 10.61 -2.76
N GLU A 137 -14.69 10.79 -1.77
CA GLU A 137 -15.02 9.77 -0.76
C GLU A 137 -16.51 9.76 -0.39
N GLY A 138 -16.99 8.63 0.13
CA GLY A 138 -18.34 8.48 0.66
C GLY A 138 -19.22 7.50 -0.11
N GLU A 139 -20.36 7.18 0.49
CA GLU A 139 -21.33 6.17 0.02
C GLU A 139 -22.13 6.65 -1.21
N GLU A 140 -22.10 7.95 -1.48
CA GLU A 140 -22.81 8.59 -2.59
C GLU A 140 -22.06 8.47 -3.94
N LEU A 141 -20.89 7.82 -3.95
CA LEU A 141 -20.09 7.67 -5.16
C LEU A 141 -20.78 6.73 -6.17
N PRO A 142 -21.04 7.17 -7.41
CA PRO A 142 -21.53 6.29 -8.46
C PRO A 142 -20.52 5.19 -8.77
N LEU A 143 -21.03 4.00 -9.12
CA LEU A 143 -20.20 2.83 -9.45
C LEU A 143 -19.31 3.06 -10.69
N THR A 144 -19.74 3.94 -11.60
CA THR A 144 -19.09 4.26 -12.88
C THR A 144 -18.82 5.76 -13.03
#